data_AF-A0A5B9EIR6-F1
#
_entry.id   AF-A0A5B9EIR6-F1
#
_cell.length_a   1.000
_cell.length_b   1.000
_cell.length_c   1.000
_cell.angle_alpha   90.00
_cell.angle_beta   90.00
_cell.angle_gamma   90.00
#
_symmetry.space_group_name_H-M   'P 1'
#
loop_
_entity.id
_entity.type
_entity.pdbx_description
1 polymer ?
#
loop_
_entity_poly.entity_id
_entity_poly.type
_entity_poly.pdbx_seq_one_letter_code
_entity_poly.pdbx_strand_id
1 'polypeptide(L)'
;MIRAVILTLALASPAAAAEFEFCWVGANDYTMTGRMTVPDAALAGIVTQDDVTAFSITGFYRGLPVGSWDLADLTPTTTWHLRFDPATMTFPTGGMHNSANGQAWNANGAVNDCGNPGFGFNSGTNAQDVCVNGRFITDSSIDRYTEFPVFPAGVALQCGGAVLLSRGFDPETPTTRESPG
;
A
#
# COMPACT_ATOMS: atom_id res chain seq x y z
N MET A 1 60.14 16.95 -4.97
CA MET A 1 59.48 15.65 -4.77
C MET A 1 57.99 15.91 -4.64
N ILE A 2 57.18 15.56 -5.64
CA ILE A 2 55.73 15.81 -5.62
C ILE A 2 55.06 14.52 -5.13
N ARG A 3 54.46 14.58 -3.94
CA ARG A 3 53.65 13.49 -3.38
C ARG A 3 52.31 13.47 -4.12
N ALA A 4 52.10 12.46 -4.94
CA ALA A 4 50.79 12.20 -5.53
C ALA A 4 49.84 11.69 -4.42
N VAL A 5 48.83 12.49 -4.11
CA VAL A 5 47.70 12.09 -3.24
C VAL A 5 46.70 11.36 -4.14
N ILE A 6 46.50 10.07 -3.91
CA ILE A 6 45.48 9.28 -4.59
C ILE A 6 44.17 9.51 -3.82
N LEU A 7 43.21 10.20 -4.47
CA LEU A 7 41.83 10.28 -4.01
C LEU A 7 41.13 8.96 -4.37
N THR A 8 40.84 8.11 -3.37
CA THR A 8 39.91 7.00 -3.52
C THR A 8 38.48 7.54 -3.56
N LEU A 9 37.90 7.65 -4.76
CA LEU A 9 36.45 7.83 -4.92
C LEU A 9 35.77 6.54 -4.48
N ALA A 10 35.10 6.56 -3.34
CA ALA A 10 34.19 5.49 -2.94
C ALA A 10 32.98 5.52 -3.88
N LEU A 11 32.85 4.50 -4.73
CA LEU A 11 31.65 4.25 -5.52
C LEU A 11 30.52 3.87 -4.55
N ALA A 12 29.62 4.81 -4.26
CA ALA A 12 28.38 4.49 -3.57
C ALA A 12 27.54 3.61 -4.50
N SER A 13 27.43 2.33 -4.18
CA SER A 13 26.46 1.46 -4.85
C SER A 13 25.06 1.94 -4.49
N PRO A 14 24.07 1.92 -5.41
CA PRO A 14 22.70 2.23 -5.04
C PRO A 14 22.29 1.31 -3.88
N ALA A 15 21.78 1.90 -2.80
CA ALA A 15 21.23 1.12 -1.71
C ALA A 15 20.07 0.30 -2.26
N ALA A 16 20.14 -1.02 -2.10
CA ALA A 16 19.10 -1.91 -2.58
C ALA A 16 17.80 -1.64 -1.80
N ALA A 17 16.71 -1.49 -2.54
CA ALA A 17 15.38 -1.25 -1.99
C ALA A 17 14.34 -2.00 -2.82
N ALA A 18 13.38 -2.60 -2.14
CA ALA A 18 12.25 -3.28 -2.73
C ALA A 18 11.09 -2.30 -2.92
N GLU A 19 10.39 -2.45 -4.03
CA GLU A 19 9.17 -1.72 -4.33
C GLU A 19 7.96 -2.63 -4.16
N PHE A 20 6.92 -2.08 -3.55
CA PHE A 20 5.68 -2.77 -3.29
C PHE A 20 4.49 -1.93 -3.77
N GLU A 21 3.42 -2.62 -4.11
CA GLU A 21 2.14 -2.05 -4.48
C GLU A 21 1.04 -2.73 -3.67
N PHE A 22 -0.04 -2.02 -3.41
CA PHE A 22 -1.15 -2.54 -2.63
C PHE A 22 -2.46 -1.91 -3.07
N CYS A 23 -3.54 -2.64 -2.79
CA CYS A 23 -4.87 -2.15 -3.04
C CYS A 23 -5.79 -2.42 -1.87
N TRP A 24 -6.54 -1.39 -1.49
CA TRP A 24 -7.62 -1.46 -0.52
C TRP A 24 -8.96 -1.31 -1.22
N VAL A 25 -9.91 -2.16 -0.83
CA VAL A 25 -11.28 -2.16 -1.34
C VAL A 25 -12.22 -1.81 -0.20
N GLY A 26 -12.76 -0.59 -0.24
CA GLY A 26 -13.74 -0.11 0.73
C GLY A 26 -15.16 -0.49 0.38
N ALA A 27 -16.11 0.00 1.17
CA ALA A 27 -17.53 -0.11 0.87
C ALA A 27 -17.96 0.90 -0.22
N ASN A 28 -19.13 0.67 -0.81
CA ASN A 28 -19.80 1.61 -1.72
C ASN A 28 -18.92 2.15 -2.86
N ASP A 29 -18.17 1.27 -3.53
CA ASP A 29 -17.30 1.60 -4.68
C ASP A 29 -16.10 2.52 -4.36
N TYR A 30 -15.75 2.67 -3.07
CA TYR A 30 -14.48 3.29 -2.68
C TYR A 30 -13.33 2.29 -2.81
N THR A 31 -12.22 2.73 -3.40
CA THR A 31 -10.99 1.95 -3.50
C THR A 31 -9.79 2.85 -3.30
N MET A 32 -8.63 2.27 -2.99
CA MET A 32 -7.37 2.99 -2.91
C MET A 32 -6.25 2.10 -3.44
N THR A 33 -5.41 2.66 -4.30
CA THR A 33 -4.13 2.05 -4.69
C THR A 33 -3.00 2.77 -3.96
N GLY A 34 -1.94 2.05 -3.62
CA GLY A 34 -0.73 2.70 -3.16
C GLY A 34 0.55 1.96 -3.53
N ARG A 35 1.66 2.65 -3.31
CA ARG A 35 3.02 2.17 -3.56
C ARG A 35 3.89 2.50 -2.37
N MET A 36 4.89 1.66 -2.10
CA MET A 36 5.94 1.98 -1.14
C MET A 36 7.30 1.43 -1.56
N THR A 37 8.36 2.09 -1.13
CA THR A 37 9.74 1.64 -1.28
C THR A 37 10.36 1.44 0.10
N VAL A 38 11.00 0.29 0.29
CA VAL A 38 11.60 -0.12 1.57
C VAL A 38 13.02 -0.64 1.32
N PRO A 39 14.05 -0.14 2.04
CA PRO A 39 15.40 -0.69 1.97
C PRO A 39 15.42 -2.18 2.33
N ASP A 40 16.18 -2.98 1.59
CA ASP A 40 16.20 -4.45 1.75
C ASP A 40 16.55 -4.87 3.19
N ALA A 41 17.41 -4.10 3.87
CA ALA A 41 17.82 -4.37 5.25
C ALA A 41 16.67 -4.29 6.26
N ALA A 42 15.64 -3.47 5.99
CA ALA A 42 14.47 -3.33 6.86
C ALA A 42 13.48 -4.50 6.71
N LEU A 43 13.57 -5.27 5.62
CA LEU A 43 12.67 -6.40 5.35
C LEU A 43 12.89 -7.61 6.26
N ALA A 44 13.90 -7.59 7.14
CA ALA A 44 14.19 -8.65 8.10
C ALA A 44 13.19 -8.70 9.29
N GLY A 45 12.32 -7.69 9.43
CA GLY A 45 11.32 -7.62 10.50
C GLY A 45 10.10 -6.79 10.09
N ILE A 46 9.28 -6.40 11.07
CA ILE A 46 8.16 -5.49 10.83
C ILE A 46 8.72 -4.14 10.39
N VAL A 47 8.35 -3.73 9.19
CA VAL A 47 8.66 -2.43 8.60
C VAL A 47 7.77 -1.38 9.26
N THR A 48 8.38 -0.29 9.68
CA THR A 48 7.72 0.85 10.30
C THR A 48 7.73 2.06 9.38
N GLN A 49 7.03 3.12 9.78
CA GLN A 49 7.04 4.39 9.05
C GLN A 49 8.44 5.00 8.86
N ASP A 50 9.40 4.68 9.74
CA ASP A 50 10.76 5.21 9.71
C ASP A 50 11.65 4.47 8.69
N ASP A 51 11.23 3.28 8.26
CA ASP A 51 11.94 2.44 7.32
C ASP A 51 11.55 2.73 5.86
N VAL A 52 10.40 3.38 5.64
CA VAL A 52 9.85 3.63 4.30
C VAL A 52 10.49 4.87 3.67
N THR A 53 11.04 4.74 2.47
CA THR A 53 11.75 5.83 1.78
C THR A 53 10.92 6.53 0.71
N ALA A 54 9.84 5.89 0.24
CA ALA A 54 8.81 6.49 -0.60
C ALA A 54 7.47 5.83 -0.30
N PHE A 55 6.40 6.60 -0.28
CA PHE A 55 5.03 6.11 -0.07
C PHE A 55 4.03 7.01 -0.76
N SER A 56 3.05 6.44 -1.44
CA SER A 56 1.93 7.20 -2.00
C SER A 56 0.65 6.39 -2.03
N ILE A 57 -0.48 7.08 -1.88
CA ILE A 57 -1.82 6.53 -1.99
C ILE A 57 -2.69 7.43 -2.88
N THR A 58 -3.56 6.82 -3.67
CA THR A 58 -4.60 7.49 -4.44
C THR A 58 -5.93 6.80 -4.21
N GLY A 59 -6.93 7.57 -3.81
CA GLY A 59 -8.28 7.10 -3.60
C GLY A 59 -9.16 7.29 -4.83
N PHE A 60 -10.12 6.39 -4.99
CA PHE A 60 -11.11 6.42 -6.06
C PHE A 60 -12.52 6.19 -5.52
N TYR A 61 -13.50 6.81 -6.16
CA TYR A 61 -14.92 6.52 -6.00
C TYR A 61 -15.51 6.20 -7.36
N ARG A 62 -16.05 4.98 -7.53
CA ARG A 62 -16.56 4.49 -8.83
C ARG A 62 -15.53 4.62 -9.96
N GLY A 63 -14.27 4.37 -9.64
CA GLY A 63 -13.14 4.47 -10.56
C GLY A 63 -12.64 5.88 -10.87
N LEU A 64 -13.28 6.94 -10.35
CA LEU A 64 -12.81 8.31 -10.50
C LEU A 64 -11.91 8.71 -9.32
N PRO A 65 -10.75 9.34 -9.56
CA PRO A 65 -9.86 9.76 -8.49
C PRO A 65 -10.53 10.84 -7.62
N VAL A 66 -10.47 10.68 -6.30
CA VAL A 66 -11.06 11.62 -5.32
C VAL A 66 -10.02 12.35 -4.49
N GLY A 67 -8.76 11.89 -4.52
CA GLY A 67 -7.63 12.54 -3.87
C GLY A 67 -6.42 11.62 -3.76
N SER A 68 -5.30 12.17 -3.31
CA SER A 68 -4.05 11.44 -3.10
C SER A 68 -3.26 12.03 -1.93
N TRP A 69 -2.31 11.25 -1.41
CA TRP A 69 -1.30 11.73 -0.46
C TRP A 69 0.03 11.01 -0.71
N ASP A 70 1.14 11.75 -0.58
CA ASP A 70 2.50 11.27 -0.76
C ASP A 70 3.36 11.57 0.48
N LEU A 71 4.34 10.72 0.76
CA LEU A 71 5.33 10.95 1.82
C LEU A 71 6.09 12.27 1.64
N ALA A 72 6.27 12.74 0.41
CA ALA A 72 6.85 14.05 0.10
C ALA A 72 6.03 15.22 0.66
N ASP A 73 4.73 15.02 0.92
CA ASP A 73 3.83 16.01 1.53
C ASP A 73 3.77 15.89 3.07
N LEU A 74 4.60 15.04 3.68
CA LEU A 74 4.64 14.83 5.13
C LEU A 74 5.03 16.13 5.86
N THR A 75 4.21 16.53 6.82
CA THR A 75 4.50 17.65 7.72
C THR A 75 4.64 17.15 9.16
N PRO A 76 5.23 17.95 10.09
CA PRO A 76 5.32 17.58 11.50
C PRO A 76 3.99 17.31 12.20
N THR A 77 2.88 17.78 11.62
CA THR A 77 1.52 17.60 12.14
C THR A 77 0.74 16.50 11.43
N THR A 78 1.27 15.93 10.35
CA THR A 78 0.60 14.88 9.60
C THR A 78 0.60 13.59 10.41
N THR A 79 -0.56 12.96 10.58
CA THR A 79 -0.62 11.62 11.17
C THR A 79 0.03 10.63 10.21
N TRP A 80 1.13 10.01 10.64
CA TRP A 80 1.89 9.03 9.87
C TRP A 80 2.29 7.85 10.75
N HIS A 81 1.60 6.73 10.55
CA HIS A 81 1.88 5.46 11.21
C HIS A 81 1.65 4.32 10.22
N LEU A 82 2.70 3.54 10.01
CA LEU A 82 2.70 2.41 9.09
C LEU A 82 3.31 1.19 9.77
N ARG A 83 2.66 0.04 9.58
CA ARG A 83 3.21 -1.27 9.94
C ARG A 83 3.04 -2.18 8.74
N PHE A 84 4.12 -2.72 8.22
CA PHE A 84 4.10 -3.72 7.16
C PHE A 84 4.85 -4.96 7.64
N ASP A 85 4.26 -6.13 7.44
CA ASP A 85 4.89 -7.42 7.72
C ASP A 85 5.36 -8.07 6.41
N PRO A 86 6.68 -8.04 6.11
CA PRO A 86 7.23 -8.67 4.92
C PRO A 86 7.11 -10.20 4.94
N ALA A 87 6.95 -10.83 6.11
CA ALA A 87 6.84 -12.28 6.22
C ALA A 87 5.48 -12.78 5.74
N THR A 88 4.41 -12.01 5.98
CA THR A 88 3.04 -12.33 5.55
C THR A 88 2.58 -11.53 4.34
N MET A 89 3.35 -10.52 3.93
CA MET A 89 3.01 -9.57 2.86
C MET A 89 1.68 -8.85 3.14
N THR A 90 1.51 -8.35 4.37
CA THR A 90 0.29 -7.65 4.80
C THR A 90 0.61 -6.39 5.58
N PHE A 91 -0.29 -5.42 5.52
CA PHE A 91 -0.42 -4.41 6.57
C PHE A 91 -1.25 -5.01 7.71
N PRO A 92 -0.72 -5.10 8.95
CA PRO A 92 -1.52 -5.56 10.09
C PRO A 92 -2.69 -4.63 10.37
N THR A 93 -3.87 -5.21 10.62
CA THR A 93 -5.14 -4.51 10.89
C THR A 93 -5.81 -5.02 12.17
N GLY A 94 -6.92 -4.41 12.59
CA GLY A 94 -7.68 -4.84 13.77
C GLY A 94 -7.17 -4.33 15.12
N GLY A 95 -6.24 -3.36 15.14
CA GLY A 95 -5.72 -2.67 16.33
C GLY A 95 -6.27 -1.25 16.49
N MET A 96 -5.64 -0.46 17.36
CA MET A 96 -5.77 1.00 17.36
C MET A 96 -4.88 1.57 16.25
N HIS A 97 -5.30 2.66 15.61
CA HIS A 97 -4.64 3.23 14.41
C HIS A 97 -3.13 3.49 14.56
N ASN A 98 -2.65 3.80 15.77
CA ASN A 98 -1.25 4.04 16.12
C ASN A 98 -0.56 2.85 16.82
N SER A 99 -1.16 1.66 16.78
CA SER A 99 -0.63 0.44 17.40
C SER A 99 0.04 -0.48 16.37
N ALA A 100 0.63 -1.58 16.83
CA ALA A 100 1.26 -2.57 15.95
C ALA A 100 0.29 -3.17 14.90
N ASN A 101 -1.01 -3.15 15.17
CA ASN A 101 -2.07 -3.68 14.31
C ASN A 101 -2.95 -2.57 13.70
N GLY A 102 -2.42 -1.36 13.56
CA GLY A 102 -3.13 -0.22 13.00
C GLY A 102 -2.35 0.49 11.91
N GLN A 103 -3.08 1.27 11.12
CA GLN A 103 -2.54 2.11 10.05
C GLN A 103 -3.16 3.50 10.17
N ALA A 104 -2.36 4.54 9.93
CA ALA A 104 -2.82 5.91 9.93
C ALA A 104 -1.98 6.72 8.92
N TRP A 105 -2.53 6.98 7.74
CA TRP A 105 -1.82 7.58 6.62
C TRP A 105 -2.52 8.88 6.24
N ASN A 106 -1.96 10.01 6.68
CA ASN A 106 -2.60 11.32 6.56
C ASN A 106 -4.06 11.33 7.06
N ALA A 107 -4.34 10.57 8.11
CA ALA A 107 -5.63 10.52 8.77
C ALA A 107 -5.43 10.11 10.22
N ASN A 108 -5.95 10.89 11.16
CA ASN A 108 -6.00 10.57 12.58
C ASN A 108 -7.06 9.49 12.87
N GLY A 109 -7.14 9.07 14.13
CA GLY A 109 -8.13 8.08 14.56
C GLY A 109 -9.60 8.49 14.39
N ALA A 110 -9.92 9.78 14.15
CA ALA A 110 -11.25 10.28 13.81
C ALA A 110 -11.45 10.49 12.29
N VAL A 111 -10.39 10.31 11.49
CA VAL A 111 -10.40 10.24 10.03
C VAL A 111 -10.91 11.52 9.38
N ASN A 112 -10.57 12.66 9.96
CA ASN A 112 -11.13 13.97 9.59
C ASN A 112 -10.08 15.09 9.43
N ASP A 113 -8.82 14.74 9.24
CA ASP A 113 -7.69 15.70 9.18
C ASP A 113 -6.72 15.43 8.01
N CYS A 114 -7.22 14.86 6.91
CA CYS A 114 -6.41 14.55 5.73
C CYS A 114 -6.06 15.73 4.82
N GLY A 115 -6.27 16.97 5.26
CA GLY A 115 -6.11 18.18 4.45
C GLY A 115 -7.29 18.48 3.51
N ASN A 116 -7.37 19.73 3.03
CA ASN A 116 -8.41 20.17 2.10
C ASN A 116 -7.83 21.15 1.04
N PRO A 117 -7.64 20.71 -0.22
CA PRO A 117 -7.90 19.35 -0.70
C PRO A 117 -6.96 18.32 -0.08
N GLY A 118 -7.35 17.04 -0.04
CA GLY A 118 -6.52 16.00 0.54
C GLY A 118 -7.16 14.62 0.61
N PHE A 119 -6.36 13.60 0.93
CA PHE A 119 -6.78 12.21 1.04
C PHE A 119 -6.01 11.49 2.15
N GLY A 120 -6.67 10.61 2.87
CA GLY A 120 -6.04 9.81 3.92
C GLY A 120 -6.74 8.49 4.14
N PHE A 121 -6.06 7.57 4.79
CA PHE A 121 -6.54 6.24 5.13
C PHE A 121 -6.28 5.92 6.60
N ASN A 122 -7.22 5.22 7.20
CA ASN A 122 -7.12 4.78 8.58
C ASN A 122 -7.58 3.33 8.71
N SER A 123 -6.84 2.55 9.50
CA SER A 123 -7.25 1.23 10.00
C SER A 123 -7.19 1.28 11.52
N GLY A 124 -8.36 1.46 12.15
CA GLY A 124 -8.48 1.73 13.58
C GLY A 124 -9.37 0.75 14.35
N THR A 125 -9.82 1.19 15.53
CA THR A 125 -10.58 0.33 16.44
C THR A 125 -11.98 -0.03 15.97
N ASN A 126 -12.52 0.74 15.01
CA ASN A 126 -13.91 0.62 14.59
C ASN A 126 -14.03 0.06 13.16
N ALA A 127 -13.19 0.52 12.25
CA ALA A 127 -13.25 0.20 10.83
C ALA A 127 -11.90 0.47 10.14
N GLN A 128 -11.85 0.11 8.87
CA GLN A 128 -10.91 0.69 7.91
C GLN A 128 -11.69 1.62 6.98
N ASP A 129 -11.16 2.80 6.71
CA ASP A 129 -11.88 3.85 5.98
C ASP A 129 -10.96 4.94 5.44
N VAL A 130 -11.54 5.83 4.62
CA VAL A 130 -10.83 6.97 4.02
C VAL A 130 -11.39 8.31 4.48
N CYS A 131 -10.50 9.29 4.46
CA CYS A 131 -10.79 10.71 4.55
C CYS A 131 -10.61 11.35 3.17
N VAL A 132 -11.53 12.23 2.78
CA VAL A 132 -11.43 13.04 1.55
C VAL A 132 -11.68 14.50 1.90
N ASN A 133 -10.75 15.39 1.54
CA ASN A 133 -10.85 16.83 1.77
C ASN A 133 -11.18 17.22 3.22
N GLY A 134 -10.55 16.55 4.18
CA GLY A 134 -10.72 16.78 5.62
C GLY A 134 -12.02 16.21 6.18
N ARG A 135 -12.70 15.35 5.42
CA ARG A 135 -13.97 14.76 5.82
C ARG A 135 -13.88 13.23 5.85
N PHE A 136 -14.25 12.66 6.98
CA PHE A 136 -14.48 11.23 7.12
C PHE A 136 -15.59 10.77 6.16
N ILE A 137 -15.30 9.74 5.37
CA ILE A 137 -16.25 9.11 4.47
C ILE A 137 -16.78 7.81 5.11
N THR A 138 -17.85 7.93 5.88
CA THR A 138 -18.48 6.77 6.55
C THR A 138 -18.92 5.69 5.56
N ASP A 139 -19.33 6.07 4.35
CA ASP A 139 -19.75 5.13 3.31
C ASP A 139 -18.59 4.27 2.79
N SER A 140 -17.34 4.63 3.07
CA SER A 140 -16.17 3.84 2.67
C SER A 140 -15.84 2.72 3.66
N SER A 141 -16.39 2.77 4.87
CA SER A 141 -15.96 1.92 5.98
C SER A 141 -16.21 0.43 5.75
N ILE A 142 -15.22 -0.38 6.09
CA ILE A 142 -15.29 -1.86 6.10
C ILE A 142 -14.87 -2.42 7.47
N ASP A 143 -15.02 -3.74 7.64
CA ASP A 143 -14.62 -4.42 8.87
C ASP A 143 -13.15 -4.16 9.21
N ARG A 144 -12.88 -3.82 10.47
CA ARG A 144 -11.53 -3.48 10.95
C ARG A 144 -10.51 -4.61 10.81
N TYR A 145 -10.95 -5.86 10.77
CA TYR A 145 -10.12 -7.06 10.65
C TYR A 145 -9.94 -7.51 9.19
N THR A 146 -10.47 -6.77 8.21
CA THR A 146 -10.26 -7.07 6.80
C THR A 146 -8.75 -7.13 6.51
N GLU A 147 -8.30 -8.21 5.88
CA GLU A 147 -6.89 -8.34 5.52
C GLU A 147 -6.52 -7.28 4.48
N PHE A 148 -5.33 -6.71 4.63
CA PHE A 148 -4.82 -5.69 3.71
C PHE A 148 -3.50 -6.16 3.08
N PRO A 149 -3.57 -6.90 1.96
CA PRO A 149 -2.41 -7.51 1.33
C PRO A 149 -1.55 -6.50 0.57
N VAL A 150 -0.27 -6.83 0.48
CA VAL A 150 0.78 -6.10 -0.22
C VAL A 150 1.42 -7.02 -1.26
N PHE A 151 1.82 -6.47 -2.39
CA PHE A 151 2.39 -7.21 -3.51
C PHE A 151 3.73 -6.59 -3.92
N PRO A 152 4.69 -7.37 -4.43
CA PRO A 152 5.85 -6.80 -5.11
C PRO A 152 5.41 -5.94 -6.31
N ALA A 153 6.20 -4.91 -6.63
CA ALA A 153 5.91 -4.07 -7.79
C ALA A 153 5.87 -4.84 -9.11
N GLY A 154 5.02 -4.37 -10.04
CA GLY A 154 4.83 -4.97 -11.35
C GLY A 154 3.83 -6.13 -11.40
N VAL A 155 3.16 -6.45 -10.28
CA VAL A 155 2.01 -7.37 -10.26
C VAL A 155 0.75 -6.62 -10.67
N ALA A 156 -0.10 -7.25 -11.50
CA ALA A 156 -1.41 -6.69 -11.84
C ALA A 156 -2.34 -6.67 -10.61
N LEU A 157 -2.53 -5.50 -10.00
CA LEU A 157 -3.46 -5.31 -8.90
C LEU A 157 -4.91 -5.24 -9.41
N GLN A 158 -5.80 -6.06 -8.83
CA GLN A 158 -7.23 -5.93 -9.06
C GLN A 158 -7.89 -5.26 -7.85
N CYS A 159 -8.11 -3.96 -7.96
CA CYS A 159 -8.87 -3.18 -6.98
C CYS A 159 -10.40 -3.35 -7.10
N GLY A 160 -10.86 -4.10 -8.10
CA GLY A 160 -12.23 -4.57 -8.18
C GLY A 160 -12.31 -5.94 -7.50
N GLY A 161 -13.01 -6.02 -6.37
CA GLY A 161 -13.04 -7.19 -5.49
C GLY A 161 -13.20 -8.53 -6.22
N ALA A 162 -12.09 -9.24 -6.39
CA ALA A 162 -11.90 -10.67 -6.15
C ALA A 162 -10.46 -11.01 -6.55
N VAL A 163 -9.66 -11.50 -5.61
CA VAL A 163 -8.47 -12.28 -5.98
C VAL A 163 -8.97 -13.61 -6.54
N LEU A 164 -9.37 -13.62 -7.81
CA LEU A 164 -9.57 -14.87 -8.54
C LEU A 164 -8.21 -15.36 -8.98
N LEU A 165 -7.71 -16.31 -8.20
CA LEU A 165 -6.63 -17.24 -8.51
C LEU A 165 -6.47 -17.45 -10.01
N SER A 166 -5.41 -16.90 -10.60
CA SER A 166 -4.90 -17.34 -11.89
C SER A 166 -4.31 -18.75 -11.74
N ARG A 167 -5.19 -19.76 -11.62
CA ARG A 167 -4.88 -21.12 -12.08
C ARG A 167 -5.47 -21.27 -13.47
N GLY A 168 -4.56 -21.52 -14.43
CA GLY A 168 -4.75 -21.56 -15.87
C GLY A 168 -6.14 -21.99 -16.34
N PHE A 169 -6.78 -21.06 -17.04
CA PHE A 169 -7.73 -21.42 -18.09
C PHE A 169 -6.93 -21.40 -19.39
N ASP A 170 -6.45 -22.57 -19.82
CA ASP A 170 -6.03 -22.78 -21.20
C ASP A 170 -7.28 -23.19 -22.00
N PRO A 171 -7.82 -22.33 -22.89
CA PRO A 171 -8.87 -22.75 -23.79
C PRO A 171 -8.30 -23.62 -24.91
N GLU A 172 -8.86 -24.83 -25.02
CA GLU A 172 -8.91 -25.70 -26.20
C GLU A 172 -7.60 -26.21 -26.83
N THR A 173 -7.30 -27.48 -26.57
CA THR A 173 -6.85 -28.38 -27.64
C THR A 173 -8.05 -29.26 -28.02
N PRO A 174 -8.60 -29.18 -29.25
CA PRO A 174 -9.68 -30.04 -29.69
C PRO A 174 -9.19 -31.49 -29.77
N THR A 175 -9.79 -32.38 -28.99
CA THR A 175 -9.64 -33.83 -29.15
C THR A 175 -10.20 -34.24 -30.52
N THR A 176 -9.34 -34.80 -31.37
CA THR A 176 -9.71 -35.51 -32.59
C THR A 176 -10.76 -36.58 -32.27
N ARG A 177 -11.95 -36.47 -32.88
CA ARG A 177 -12.93 -37.56 -32.94
C ARG A 177 -12.39 -38.66 -33.86
N GLU A 178 -12.09 -39.82 -33.29
CA GLU A 178 -12.15 -41.07 -34.02
C GLU A 178 -13.63 -41.42 -34.29
N SER A 179 -13.91 -41.78 -35.54
CA SER A 179 -15.20 -42.29 -35.99
C SER A 179 -15.08 -43.80 -36.19
N PRO A 180 -16.02 -44.63 -35.69
CA PRO A 180 -16.22 -45.96 -36.22
C PRO A 180 -17.60 -46.07 -36.88
N GLY A 181 -17.64 -46.53 -38.14
CA GLY A 181 -18.85 -46.93 -38.86
C GLY A 181 -18.99 -46.29 -40.21
#